data_AF-A0A835GP34-F1
#
_entry.id   AF-A0A835GP34-F1
#
_cell.length_a   1.000
_cell.length_b   1.000
_cell.length_c   1.000
_cell.angle_alpha   90.00
_cell.angle_beta   90.00
_cell.angle_gamma   90.00
#
_symmetry.space_group_name_H-M   'P 1'
#
loop_
_entity.id
_entity.type
_entity.pdbx_description
1 polymer ?
#
loop_
_entity_poly.entity_id
_entity_poly.type
_entity_poly.pdbx_seq_one_letter_code
_entity_poly.pdbx_strand_id
1 'polypeptide(L)'
;MQADQDVESSDYIHHSIMSECADKFGVTDHDYRTALTSGDVDAIDPCFWSCCFKGTGVFNAEGLYDLEATLPFIKTTFHDDNYKQVQKIATLCEKVNNEIINKGKAECVRAALLVSCFLEEGVVVSTRTANADQDVESSEYIHHSIMSECADKFGVTDHDYRTALTSGDVDAIDPCFWSCCFKGTGVFNAEGLYDLEATLPFIKTTFHDDNYKQVQKIATLCEKVNNEIVNKGEAECVRAALLVSCFLEEGGDRSLD
;
A
#
# COMPACT_ATOMS: atom_id res chain seq x y z
N MET A 1 -20.67 -13.31 -9.62
CA MET A 1 -21.29 -12.48 -10.68
C MET A 1 -22.00 -11.24 -10.16
N GLN A 2 -22.68 -11.23 -9.00
CA GLN A 2 -23.24 -9.98 -8.45
C GLN A 2 -22.21 -9.18 -7.62
N ALA A 3 -21.31 -9.86 -6.90
CA ALA A 3 -20.31 -9.20 -6.03
C ALA A 3 -19.21 -8.44 -6.79
N ASP A 4 -18.84 -8.92 -7.99
CA ASP A 4 -17.73 -8.34 -8.77
C ASP A 4 -18.08 -6.99 -9.43
N GLN A 5 -19.37 -6.74 -9.71
CA GLN A 5 -19.83 -5.46 -10.27
C GLN A 5 -19.93 -4.34 -9.22
N ASP A 6 -20.14 -4.70 -7.94
CA ASP A 6 -20.28 -3.71 -6.87
C ASP A 6 -18.91 -3.15 -6.45
N VAL A 7 -17.85 -3.96 -6.47
CA VAL A 7 -16.47 -3.55 -6.13
C VAL A 7 -15.89 -2.56 -7.16
N GLU A 8 -16.06 -2.85 -8.46
CA GLU A 8 -15.55 -1.99 -9.55
C GLU A 8 -16.23 -0.60 -9.55
N SER A 9 -17.49 -0.51 -9.10
CA SER A 9 -18.21 0.75 -8.94
C SER A 9 -17.79 1.55 -7.71
N SER A 10 -17.40 0.86 -6.63
CA SER A 10 -16.93 1.47 -5.38
C SER A 10 -15.59 2.16 -5.59
N ASP A 11 -14.62 1.51 -6.22
CA ASP A 11 -13.28 2.07 -6.45
C ASP A 11 -13.32 3.33 -7.32
N TYR A 12 -14.19 3.34 -8.33
CA TYR A 12 -14.41 4.51 -9.18
C TYR A 12 -14.98 5.71 -8.41
N ILE A 13 -15.93 5.47 -7.49
CA ILE A 13 -16.54 6.53 -6.67
C ILE A 13 -15.50 7.13 -5.71
N HIS A 14 -14.67 6.30 -5.08
CA HIS A 14 -13.60 6.77 -4.17
C HIS A 14 -12.56 7.61 -4.91
N HIS A 15 -12.11 7.14 -6.08
CA HIS A 15 -11.16 7.89 -6.89
C HIS A 15 -11.73 9.23 -7.35
N SER A 16 -13.01 9.27 -7.76
CA SER A 16 -13.69 10.52 -8.16
C SER A 16 -13.76 11.52 -7.01
N ILE A 17 -14.19 11.09 -5.82
CA ILE A 17 -14.31 11.96 -4.63
C ILE A 17 -12.93 12.52 -4.24
N MET A 18 -11.91 11.65 -4.19
CA MET A 18 -10.56 12.05 -3.81
C MET A 18 -10.00 13.09 -4.77
N SER A 19 -10.16 12.88 -6.09
CA SER A 19 -9.72 13.83 -7.12
C SER A 19 -10.44 15.17 -7.01
N GLU A 20 -11.77 15.18 -6.83
CA GLU A 20 -12.54 16.41 -6.69
C GLU A 20 -12.13 17.22 -5.45
N CYS A 21 -11.90 16.53 -4.32
CA CYS A 21 -11.42 17.16 -3.10
C CYS A 21 -9.97 17.65 -3.26
N ALA A 22 -9.10 16.88 -3.89
CA ALA A 22 -7.72 17.25 -4.16
C ALA A 22 -7.65 18.55 -4.98
N ASP A 23 -8.40 18.64 -6.08
CA ASP A 23 -8.49 19.85 -6.91
C ASP A 23 -9.00 21.06 -6.11
N LYS A 24 -10.03 20.84 -5.28
CA LYS A 24 -10.65 21.90 -4.48
C LYS A 24 -9.70 22.51 -3.44
N PHE A 25 -8.82 21.69 -2.86
CA PHE A 25 -7.91 22.12 -1.79
C PHE A 25 -6.45 22.27 -2.25
N GLY A 26 -6.17 22.03 -3.54
CA GLY A 26 -4.83 22.11 -4.10
C GLY A 26 -3.88 21.06 -3.51
N VAL A 27 -4.40 19.89 -3.15
CA VAL A 27 -3.61 18.78 -2.61
C VAL A 27 -3.13 17.92 -3.78
N THR A 28 -1.82 17.69 -3.86
CA THR A 28 -1.26 16.73 -4.82
C THR A 28 -1.16 15.33 -4.23
N ASP A 29 -1.01 14.32 -5.08
CA ASP A 29 -0.72 12.95 -4.63
C ASP A 29 0.56 12.89 -3.78
N HIS A 30 1.55 13.74 -4.06
CA HIS A 30 2.76 13.82 -3.26
C HIS A 30 2.45 14.35 -1.86
N ASP A 31 1.71 15.46 -1.75
CA ASP A 31 1.33 16.03 -0.45
C ASP A 31 0.52 15.03 0.40
N TYR A 32 -0.46 14.36 -0.23
CA TYR A 32 -1.27 13.32 0.40
C TYR A 32 -0.40 12.19 0.96
N ARG A 33 0.49 11.63 0.13
CA ARG A 33 1.39 10.55 0.55
C ARG A 33 2.31 11.01 1.67
N THR A 34 2.92 12.19 1.55
CA THR A 34 3.80 12.75 2.59
C THR A 34 3.09 12.94 3.92
N ALA A 35 1.85 13.44 3.93
CA ALA A 35 1.06 13.61 5.14
C ALA A 35 0.79 12.26 5.85
N LEU A 36 0.44 11.22 5.08
CA LEU A 36 0.18 9.89 5.63
C LEU A 36 1.43 9.16 6.12
N THR A 37 2.55 9.25 5.37
CA THR A 37 3.79 8.54 5.73
C THR A 37 4.53 9.22 6.89
N SER A 38 4.51 10.54 6.96
CA SER A 38 5.10 11.28 8.08
C SER A 38 4.22 11.27 9.35
N GLY A 39 2.93 10.99 9.21
CA GLY A 39 1.94 11.17 10.27
C GLY A 39 1.54 12.63 10.51
N ASP A 40 2.10 13.59 9.74
CA ASP A 40 1.75 15.01 9.81
C ASP A 40 0.52 15.30 8.95
N VAL A 41 -0.66 14.93 9.44
CA VAL A 41 -1.93 15.12 8.73
C VAL A 41 -2.31 16.59 8.53
N ASP A 42 -1.66 17.49 9.29
CA ASP A 42 -1.82 18.94 9.20
C ASP A 42 -0.92 19.57 8.12
N ALA A 43 -0.05 18.78 7.49
CA ALA A 43 0.76 19.21 6.34
C ALA A 43 -0.10 19.55 5.11
N ILE A 44 -1.35 19.06 5.05
CA ILE A 44 -2.35 19.43 4.04
C ILE A 44 -3.56 20.09 4.69
N ASP A 45 -4.38 20.79 3.90
CA ASP A 45 -5.57 21.49 4.42
C ASP A 45 -6.52 20.49 5.13
N PRO A 46 -6.82 20.65 6.42
CA PRO A 46 -7.71 19.73 7.14
C PRO A 46 -9.11 19.58 6.52
N CYS A 47 -9.54 20.57 5.73
CA CYS A 47 -10.82 20.51 5.02
C CYS A 47 -10.80 19.57 3.81
N PHE A 48 -9.62 19.19 3.29
CA PHE A 48 -9.49 18.11 2.31
C PHE A 48 -10.02 16.80 2.89
N TRP A 49 -9.57 16.42 4.09
CA TRP A 49 -10.04 15.20 4.77
C TRP A 49 -11.55 15.22 4.99
N SER A 50 -12.08 16.36 5.43
CA SER A 50 -13.53 16.50 5.66
C SER A 50 -14.34 16.38 4.37
N CYS A 51 -13.82 16.90 3.25
CA CYS A 51 -14.42 16.73 1.93
C CYS A 51 -14.49 15.26 1.54
N CYS A 52 -13.38 14.53 1.67
CA CYS A 52 -13.33 13.11 1.35
C CYS A 52 -14.30 12.31 2.22
N PHE A 53 -14.30 12.52 3.54
CA PHE A 53 -15.18 11.79 4.46
C PHE A 53 -16.66 12.10 4.27
N LYS A 54 -17.03 13.33 3.89
CA LYS A 54 -18.42 13.65 3.52
C LYS A 54 -18.82 12.99 2.20
N GLY A 55 -17.91 12.95 1.23
CA GLY A 55 -18.16 12.29 -0.06
C GLY A 55 -18.40 10.79 0.08
N THR A 56 -17.70 10.14 1.01
CA THR A 56 -17.81 8.69 1.26
C THR A 56 -18.87 8.32 2.30
N GLY A 57 -19.50 9.31 2.95
CA GLY A 57 -20.49 9.08 4.00
C GLY A 57 -19.91 8.72 5.37
N VAL A 58 -18.59 8.74 5.53
CA VAL A 58 -17.89 8.58 6.81
C VAL A 58 -18.24 9.72 7.76
N PHE A 59 -18.45 10.93 7.23
CA PHE A 59 -18.97 12.07 7.99
C PHE A 59 -20.43 12.33 7.61
N ASN A 60 -21.27 12.55 8.63
CA ASN A 60 -22.63 12.99 8.41
C ASN A 60 -22.68 14.47 7.95
N ALA A 61 -23.89 14.98 7.68
CA ALA A 61 -24.07 16.36 7.20
C ALA A 61 -23.56 17.44 8.16
N GLU A 62 -23.47 17.13 9.46
CA GLU A 62 -22.98 18.02 10.52
C GLU A 62 -21.44 17.98 10.66
N GLY A 63 -20.78 17.10 9.89
CA GLY A 63 -19.34 16.89 9.97
C GLY A 63 -18.92 16.17 11.26
N LEU A 64 -19.79 15.28 11.75
CA LEU A 64 -19.48 14.30 12.78
C LEU A 64 -19.17 12.95 12.13
N TYR A 65 -18.21 12.24 12.70
CA TYR A 65 -17.86 10.89 12.29
C TYR A 65 -19.01 9.94 12.59
N ASP A 66 -19.47 9.21 11.58
CA ASP A 66 -20.58 8.27 11.65
C ASP A 66 -20.06 6.85 11.55
N LEU A 67 -19.86 6.20 12.70
CA LEU A 67 -19.35 4.84 12.77
C LEU A 67 -20.27 3.85 12.04
N GLU A 68 -21.60 4.02 12.16
CA GLU A 68 -22.57 3.12 11.55
C GLU A 68 -22.49 3.18 10.02
N ALA A 69 -22.37 4.38 9.45
CA ALA A 69 -22.16 4.58 8.03
C ALA A 69 -20.77 4.16 7.54
N THR A 70 -19.76 4.21 8.41
CA THR A 70 -18.36 3.87 8.09
C THR A 70 -18.12 2.36 8.00
N LEU A 71 -18.79 1.54 8.83
CA LEU A 71 -18.55 0.10 8.85
C LEU A 71 -18.83 -0.61 7.51
N PRO A 72 -19.91 -0.29 6.76
CA PRO A 72 -20.10 -0.81 5.41
C PRO A 72 -18.94 -0.46 4.46
N PHE A 73 -18.44 0.77 4.51
CA PHE A 73 -17.30 1.22 3.70
C PHE A 73 -16.01 0.46 4.06
N ILE A 74 -15.75 0.25 5.36
CA ILE A 74 -14.62 -0.57 5.80
C ILE A 74 -14.78 -2.01 5.31
N LYS A 75 -16.00 -2.56 5.34
CA LYS A 75 -16.27 -3.94 4.91
C LYS A 75 -16.09 -4.16 3.41
N THR A 76 -16.36 -3.15 2.58
CA THR A 76 -16.12 -3.24 1.14
C THR A 76 -14.64 -3.04 0.79
N THR A 77 -13.90 -2.30 1.62
CA THR A 77 -12.49 -1.97 1.40
C THR A 77 -11.54 -3.05 1.94
N PHE A 78 -11.88 -3.66 3.09
CA PHE A 78 -11.03 -4.62 3.79
C PHE A 78 -11.73 -5.98 3.92
N HIS A 79 -11.03 -7.06 3.57
CA HIS A 79 -11.55 -8.43 3.67
C HIS A 79 -11.08 -9.14 4.96
N ASP A 80 -11.85 -10.14 5.39
CA ASP A 80 -11.55 -11.08 6.48
C ASP A 80 -11.06 -10.47 7.81
N ASP A 81 -9.86 -10.81 8.28
CA ASP A 81 -9.36 -10.38 9.59
C ASP A 81 -8.94 -8.91 9.62
N ASN A 82 -8.60 -8.32 8.47
CA ASN A 82 -8.33 -6.89 8.32
C ASN A 82 -9.60 -6.06 8.63
N TYR A 83 -10.78 -6.55 8.22
CA TYR A 83 -12.04 -5.89 8.56
C TYR A 83 -12.23 -5.76 10.08
N LYS A 84 -11.97 -6.82 10.86
CA LYS A 84 -12.16 -6.79 12.33
C LYS A 84 -11.19 -5.82 13.00
N GLN A 85 -9.95 -5.76 12.51
CA GLN A 85 -8.94 -4.83 13.00
C GLN A 85 -9.32 -3.39 12.71
N VAL A 86 -9.65 -3.08 11.46
CA VAL A 86 -10.04 -1.72 11.06
C VAL A 86 -11.36 -1.31 11.72
N GLN A 87 -12.31 -2.24 11.91
CA GLN A 87 -13.53 -2.01 12.70
C GLN A 87 -13.21 -1.61 14.14
N LYS A 88 -12.23 -2.26 14.78
CA LYS A 88 -11.82 -1.92 16.15
C LYS A 88 -11.20 -0.53 16.22
N ILE A 89 -10.33 -0.18 15.27
CA ILE A 89 -9.74 1.16 15.16
C ILE A 89 -10.84 2.21 14.93
N ALA A 90 -11.73 1.95 13.98
CA ALA A 90 -12.88 2.80 13.67
C ALA A 90 -13.75 3.07 14.90
N THR A 91 -13.95 2.07 15.75
CA THR A 91 -14.69 2.21 17.01
C THR A 91 -13.92 3.05 18.03
N LEU A 92 -12.60 2.83 18.18
CA LEU A 92 -11.77 3.62 19.09
C LEU A 92 -11.74 5.10 18.71
N CYS A 93 -11.75 5.39 17.41
CA CYS A 93 -11.71 6.73 16.88
C CYS A 93 -13.04 7.48 16.93
N GLU A 94 -14.13 6.86 17.38
CA GLU A 94 -15.39 7.58 17.66
C GLU A 94 -15.21 8.73 18.67
N LYS A 95 -14.17 8.63 19.51
CA LYS A 95 -13.78 9.65 20.48
C LYS A 95 -13.57 11.05 19.86
N VAL A 96 -13.21 11.15 18.57
CA VAL A 96 -12.96 12.45 17.91
C VAL A 96 -14.21 13.34 17.86
N ASN A 97 -15.40 12.76 17.94
CA ASN A 97 -16.65 13.54 17.99
C ASN A 97 -16.77 14.39 19.27
N ASN A 98 -16.09 13.98 20.34
CA ASN A 98 -16.15 14.64 21.64
C ASN A 98 -15.09 15.73 21.82
N GLU A 99 -14.21 15.93 20.83
CA GLU A 99 -13.13 16.91 20.92
C GLU A 99 -13.63 18.35 20.88
N ILE A 100 -13.10 19.19 21.76
CA ILE A 100 -13.46 20.61 21.86
C ILE A 100 -12.62 21.41 20.87
N ILE A 101 -13.28 21.97 19.86
CA ILE A 101 -12.60 22.66 18.77
C ILE A 101 -12.65 24.17 18.98
N ASN A 102 -11.50 24.74 19.32
CA ASN A 102 -11.37 26.16 19.65
C ASN A 102 -10.89 27.03 18.47
N LYS A 103 -10.46 26.42 17.37
CA LYS A 103 -9.96 27.12 16.18
C LYS A 103 -10.24 26.29 14.93
N GLY A 104 -10.54 26.95 13.82
CA GLY A 104 -10.82 26.30 12.54
C GLY A 104 -12.28 25.88 12.39
N LYS A 105 -12.62 25.33 11.21
CA LYS A 105 -13.94 24.75 10.97
C LYS A 105 -14.00 23.40 11.68
N ALA A 106 -15.02 23.21 12.51
CA ALA A 106 -15.15 22.02 13.36
C ALA A 106 -15.03 20.71 12.58
N GLU A 107 -15.73 20.60 11.45
CA GLU A 107 -15.65 19.42 10.57
C GLU A 107 -14.24 19.15 9.99
N CYS A 108 -13.49 20.19 9.64
CA CYS A 108 -12.13 20.04 9.10
C CYS A 108 -11.16 19.56 10.19
N VAL A 109 -11.28 20.12 11.39
CA VAL A 109 -10.47 19.70 12.54
C VAL A 109 -10.80 18.27 12.96
N ARG A 110 -12.09 17.89 13.01
CA ARG A 110 -12.48 16.50 13.29
C ARG A 110 -11.97 15.53 12.24
N ALA A 111 -11.96 15.92 10.98
CA ALA A 111 -11.46 15.07 9.91
C ALA A 111 -9.96 14.81 10.06
N ALA A 112 -9.14 15.84 10.30
CA ALA A 112 -7.72 15.65 10.61
C ALA A 112 -7.52 14.78 11.86
N LEU A 113 -8.24 15.05 12.95
CA LEU A 113 -8.20 14.23 14.17
C LEU A 113 -8.58 12.78 13.92
N LEU A 114 -9.55 12.52 13.03
CA LEU A 114 -9.92 11.17 12.64
C LEU A 114 -8.76 10.48 11.92
N VAL A 115 -8.14 11.12 10.93
CA VAL A 115 -6.97 10.56 10.24
C VAL A 115 -5.83 10.29 11.21
N SER A 116 -5.48 11.25 12.08
CA SER A 116 -4.47 11.06 13.13
C SER A 116 -4.81 9.85 14.01
N CYS A 117 -6.06 9.72 14.44
CA CYS A 117 -6.48 8.59 15.27
C CYS A 117 -6.35 7.26 14.53
N PHE A 118 -6.73 7.17 13.25
CA PHE A 118 -6.55 5.95 12.45
C PHE A 118 -5.08 5.59 12.28
N LEU A 119 -4.19 6.58 12.09
CA LEU A 119 -2.74 6.36 12.02
C LEU A 119 -2.18 5.90 13.38
N GLU A 120 -2.52 6.58 14.46
CA GLU A 120 -2.06 6.27 15.81
C GLU A 120 -2.54 4.90 16.28
N GLU A 121 -3.85 4.65 16.19
CA GLU A 121 -4.45 3.39 16.63
C GLU A 121 -4.10 2.25 15.65
N GLY A 122 -3.86 2.53 14.37
CA GLY A 122 -3.30 1.58 13.40
C GLY A 122 -1.92 1.09 13.83
N VAL A 123 -1.04 2.00 14.24
CA VAL A 123 0.28 1.67 14.80
C VAL A 123 0.15 0.95 16.15
N VAL A 124 -0.78 1.35 17.02
CA VAL A 124 -0.98 0.70 18.33
C VAL A 124 -1.58 -0.70 18.21
N VAL A 125 -2.51 -0.93 17.29
CA VAL A 125 -3.01 -2.29 17.02
C VAL A 125 -1.88 -3.12 16.44
N SER A 126 -1.11 -2.60 15.48
CA SER A 126 0.09 -3.26 14.93
C SER A 126 1.11 -3.66 16.01
N THR A 127 1.39 -2.79 16.98
CA THR A 127 2.32 -3.12 18.10
C THR A 127 1.72 -4.07 19.14
N ARG A 128 0.40 -4.07 19.34
CA ARG A 128 -0.28 -5.01 20.27
C ARG A 128 -0.46 -6.40 19.65
N THR A 129 -0.71 -6.48 18.34
CA THR A 129 -0.72 -7.75 17.60
C THR A 129 0.69 -8.29 17.42
N ALA A 130 1.72 -7.45 17.25
CA ALA A 130 3.13 -7.90 17.28
C ALA A 130 3.55 -8.60 18.59
N ASN A 131 2.83 -8.35 19.70
CA ASN A 131 3.02 -9.04 20.96
C ASN A 131 2.12 -10.29 21.14
N ALA A 132 1.23 -10.58 20.19
CA ALA A 132 0.21 -11.62 20.31
C ALA A 132 0.14 -12.62 19.14
N ASP A 133 0.51 -12.26 17.90
CA ASP A 133 0.63 -13.19 16.76
C ASP A 133 1.53 -12.58 15.67
N GLN A 134 2.42 -13.40 15.10
CA GLN A 134 3.37 -13.02 14.06
C GLN A 134 2.69 -12.87 12.67
N ASP A 135 3.09 -11.79 11.97
CA ASP A 135 3.36 -11.72 10.52
C ASP A 135 2.21 -11.77 9.50
N VAL A 136 1.52 -10.64 9.22
CA VAL A 136 0.98 -10.32 7.87
C VAL A 136 0.85 -8.80 7.63
N GLU A 137 0.24 -8.05 8.54
CA GLU A 137 -0.27 -6.70 8.26
C GLU A 137 0.78 -5.56 8.33
N SER A 138 1.87 -5.77 9.08
CA SER A 138 3.03 -4.86 9.05
C SER A 138 3.79 -4.95 7.72
N SER A 139 3.67 -6.07 7.00
CA SER A 139 4.45 -6.29 5.78
C SER A 139 3.99 -5.38 4.63
N GLU A 140 2.68 -5.20 4.43
CA GLU A 140 2.16 -4.38 3.34
C GLU A 140 2.50 -2.89 3.50
N TYR A 141 2.40 -2.36 4.72
CA TYR A 141 2.83 -0.99 5.04
C TYR A 141 4.35 -0.81 4.87
N ILE A 142 5.15 -1.77 5.35
CA ILE A 142 6.61 -1.76 5.17
C ILE A 142 6.97 -1.82 3.68
N HIS A 143 6.31 -2.67 2.88
CA HIS A 143 6.53 -2.79 1.44
C HIS A 143 6.17 -1.49 0.71
N HIS A 144 5.05 -0.86 1.06
CA HIS A 144 4.65 0.41 0.46
C HIS A 144 5.65 1.53 0.79
N SER A 145 6.12 1.61 2.04
CA SER A 145 7.15 2.56 2.46
C SER A 145 8.44 2.37 1.68
N ILE A 146 8.94 1.13 1.59
CA ILE A 146 10.15 0.78 0.82
C ILE A 146 9.99 1.17 -0.64
N MET A 147 8.86 0.82 -1.26
CA MET A 147 8.60 1.12 -2.66
C MET A 147 8.61 2.63 -2.91
N SER A 148 7.98 3.43 -2.03
CA SER A 148 7.96 4.89 -2.13
C SER A 148 9.36 5.48 -1.99
N GLU A 149 10.14 5.04 -0.99
CA GLU A 149 11.52 5.50 -0.79
C GLU A 149 12.41 5.20 -2.01
N CYS A 150 12.28 4.00 -2.58
CA CYS A 150 13.00 3.61 -3.78
C CYS A 150 12.53 4.39 -5.01
N ALA A 151 11.22 4.60 -5.17
CA ALA A 151 10.65 5.39 -6.26
C ALA A 151 11.19 6.82 -6.25
N ASP A 152 11.21 7.48 -5.10
CA ASP A 152 11.75 8.83 -4.94
C ASP A 152 13.25 8.87 -5.25
N LYS A 153 14.01 7.87 -4.78
CA LYS A 153 15.47 7.79 -4.99
C LYS A 153 15.86 7.65 -6.46
N PHE A 154 15.08 6.91 -7.25
CA PHE A 154 15.38 6.60 -8.64
C PHE A 154 14.49 7.35 -9.64
N GLY A 155 13.61 8.23 -9.16
CA GLY A 155 12.72 9.02 -10.02
C GLY A 155 11.71 8.18 -10.79
N VAL A 156 11.27 7.06 -10.21
CA VAL A 156 10.29 6.15 -10.83
C VAL A 156 8.89 6.59 -10.43
N THR A 157 8.01 6.85 -11.40
CA THR A 157 6.60 7.12 -11.12
C THR A 157 5.76 5.85 -11.11
N ASP A 158 4.57 5.89 -10.50
CA ASP A 158 3.60 4.80 -10.57
C ASP A 158 3.26 4.41 -12.02
N HIS A 159 3.24 5.39 -12.94
CA HIS A 159 3.00 5.15 -14.36
C HIS A 159 4.15 4.37 -15.00
N ASP A 160 5.41 4.72 -14.71
CA ASP A 160 6.58 4.05 -15.26
C ASP A 160 6.69 2.63 -14.74
N TYR A 161 6.48 2.44 -13.43
CA TYR A 161 6.42 1.13 -12.79
C TYR A 161 5.39 0.20 -13.44
N ARG A 162 4.15 0.67 -13.60
CA ARG A 162 3.08 -0.10 -14.27
C ARG A 162 3.43 -0.39 -15.73
N THR A 163 4.03 0.56 -16.43
CA THR A 163 4.44 0.39 -17.83
C THR A 163 5.51 -0.69 -17.97
N ALA A 164 6.52 -0.69 -17.08
CA ALA A 164 7.57 -1.71 -17.07
C ALA A 164 6.99 -3.13 -16.85
N LEU A 165 6.11 -3.30 -15.85
CA LEU A 165 5.50 -4.60 -15.55
C LEU A 165 4.56 -5.09 -16.67
N THR A 166 3.73 -4.22 -17.24
CA THR A 166 2.73 -4.61 -18.24
C THR A 166 3.34 -4.90 -19.61
N SER A 167 4.37 -4.14 -20.01
CA SER A 167 5.13 -4.39 -21.23
C SER A 167 6.05 -5.61 -21.11
N GLY A 168 6.49 -5.93 -19.88
CA GLY A 168 7.57 -6.87 -19.63
C GLY A 168 8.96 -6.27 -19.84
N ASP A 169 9.05 -4.97 -20.10
CA ASP A 169 10.31 -4.24 -20.25
C ASP A 169 10.79 -3.73 -18.89
N VAL A 170 11.49 -4.59 -18.15
CA VAL A 170 12.01 -4.28 -16.81
C VAL A 170 13.09 -3.19 -16.81
N ASP A 171 13.68 -2.93 -17.97
CA ASP A 171 14.71 -1.91 -18.20
C ASP A 171 14.10 -0.55 -18.57
N ALA A 172 12.77 -0.45 -18.69
CA ALA A 172 12.05 0.81 -18.88
C ALA A 172 12.15 1.77 -17.68
N ILE A 173 12.59 1.26 -16.52
CA ILE A 173 12.92 2.03 -15.32
C ILE A 173 14.34 1.70 -14.85
N ASP A 174 14.90 2.51 -13.95
CA ASP A 174 16.25 2.30 -13.43
C ASP A 174 16.37 0.91 -12.76
N PRO A 175 17.26 0.00 -13.22
CA PRO A 175 17.40 -1.34 -12.63
C PRO A 175 17.73 -1.34 -11.13
N CYS A 176 18.34 -0.27 -10.63
CA CYS A 176 18.64 -0.13 -9.21
C CYS A 176 17.42 0.16 -8.35
N PHE A 177 16.29 0.60 -8.93
CA PHE A 177 15.00 0.64 -8.25
C PHE A 177 14.58 -0.74 -7.76
N TRP A 178 14.64 -1.76 -8.63
CA TRP A 178 14.30 -3.14 -8.27
C TRP A 178 15.21 -3.67 -7.15
N SER A 179 16.51 -3.38 -7.24
CA SER A 179 17.47 -3.79 -6.21
C SER A 179 17.20 -3.14 -4.87
N CYS A 180 16.85 -1.85 -4.86
CA CYS A 180 16.44 -1.13 -3.66
C CYS A 180 15.23 -1.78 -3.00
N CYS A 181 14.19 -2.08 -3.78
CA CYS A 181 12.99 -2.74 -3.27
C CYS A 181 13.31 -4.12 -2.70
N PHE A 182 14.05 -4.96 -3.43
CA PHE A 182 14.40 -6.31 -2.97
C PHE A 182 15.32 -6.34 -1.74
N LYS A 183 16.22 -5.38 -1.60
CA LYS A 183 17.01 -5.24 -0.37
C LYS A 183 16.15 -4.79 0.80
N GLY A 184 15.24 -3.85 0.59
CA GLY A 184 14.33 -3.38 1.63
C GLY A 184 13.42 -4.49 2.16
N THR A 185 12.99 -5.40 1.29
CA THR A 185 12.09 -6.52 1.66
C THR A 185 12.81 -7.80 2.04
N GLY A 186 14.15 -7.83 2.00
CA GLY A 186 14.96 -9.01 2.33
C GLY A 186 14.99 -10.09 1.25
N VAL A 187 14.40 -9.85 0.08
CA VAL A 187 14.48 -10.72 -1.11
C VAL A 187 15.92 -10.82 -1.60
N PHE A 188 16.69 -9.74 -1.48
CA PHE A 188 18.14 -9.73 -1.71
C PHE A 188 18.88 -9.67 -0.39
N ASN A 189 19.90 -10.51 -0.25
CA ASN A 189 20.81 -10.44 0.89
C ASN A 189 21.78 -9.25 0.80
N ALA A 190 22.62 -9.06 1.82
CA ALA A 190 23.57 -7.95 1.88
C ALA A 190 24.60 -7.92 0.73
N GLU A 191 24.81 -9.05 0.04
CA GLU A 191 25.70 -9.17 -1.11
C GLU A 191 24.98 -8.88 -2.45
N GLY A 192 23.67 -8.58 -2.41
CA GLY A 192 22.86 -8.36 -3.60
C GLY A 192 22.56 -9.65 -4.37
N LEU A 193 22.56 -10.79 -3.68
CA LEU A 193 22.13 -12.09 -4.21
C LEU A 193 20.68 -12.35 -3.81
N TYR A 194 19.94 -12.99 -4.71
CA TYR A 194 18.58 -13.45 -4.43
C TYR A 194 18.59 -14.54 -3.36
N ASP A 195 17.81 -14.33 -2.30
CA ASP A 195 17.69 -15.23 -1.16
C ASP A 195 16.31 -15.88 -1.15
N LEU A 196 16.21 -17.09 -1.72
CA LEU A 196 14.94 -17.81 -1.79
C LEU A 196 14.36 -18.07 -0.39
N GLU A 197 15.20 -18.47 0.58
CA GLU A 197 14.72 -18.78 1.93
C GLU A 197 14.10 -17.55 2.60
N ALA A 198 14.71 -16.38 2.43
CA ALA A 198 14.16 -15.11 2.92
C ALA A 198 12.93 -14.63 2.11
N THR A 199 12.80 -15.04 0.85
CA THR A 199 11.67 -14.66 -0.04
C THR A 199 10.41 -15.49 0.24
N LEU A 200 10.52 -16.75 0.66
CA LEU A 200 9.35 -17.62 0.88
C LEU A 200 8.34 -17.06 1.91
N PRO A 201 8.75 -16.50 3.06
CA PRO A 201 7.85 -15.81 3.96
C PRO A 201 7.07 -14.67 3.28
N PHE A 202 7.77 -13.85 2.48
CA PHE A 202 7.16 -12.75 1.73
C PHE A 202 6.12 -13.24 0.72
N ILE A 203 6.41 -14.32 -0.01
CA ILE A 203 5.47 -14.93 -0.96
C ILE A 203 4.24 -15.49 -0.22
N LYS A 204 4.44 -16.07 0.96
CA LYS A 204 3.37 -16.64 1.79
C LYS A 204 2.44 -15.57 2.37
N THR A 205 2.97 -14.40 2.72
CA THR A 205 2.15 -13.28 3.20
C THR A 205 1.42 -12.57 2.06
N THR A 206 1.99 -12.59 0.84
CA THR A 206 1.43 -11.89 -0.33
C THR A 206 0.42 -12.72 -1.12
N PHE A 207 0.61 -14.04 -1.20
CA PHE A 207 -0.23 -14.94 -2.00
C PHE A 207 -0.83 -16.03 -1.11
N HIS A 208 -2.12 -16.32 -1.30
CA HIS A 208 -2.84 -17.37 -0.57
C HIS A 208 -3.09 -18.63 -1.42
N ASP A 209 -3.24 -19.78 -0.77
CA ASP A 209 -3.65 -21.07 -1.34
C ASP A 209 -2.89 -21.52 -2.60
N ASP A 210 -3.59 -21.72 -3.72
CA ASP A 210 -3.01 -22.24 -4.96
C ASP A 210 -2.07 -21.23 -5.63
N ASN A 211 -2.29 -19.93 -5.41
CA ASN A 211 -1.40 -18.87 -5.89
C ASN A 211 -0.04 -18.93 -5.17
N TYR A 212 -0.03 -19.24 -3.87
CA TYR A 212 1.22 -19.42 -3.11
C TYR A 212 2.11 -20.51 -3.72
N LYS A 213 1.54 -21.69 -4.03
CA LYS A 213 2.32 -22.80 -4.58
C LYS A 213 2.89 -22.49 -5.97
N GLN A 214 2.10 -21.81 -6.81
CA GLN A 214 2.55 -21.38 -8.13
C GLN A 214 3.69 -20.37 -8.02
N VAL A 215 3.54 -19.34 -7.20
CA VAL A 215 4.57 -18.30 -7.02
C VAL A 215 5.80 -18.87 -6.32
N GLN A 216 5.65 -19.78 -5.36
CA GLN A 216 6.77 -20.50 -4.76
C GLN A 216 7.58 -21.27 -5.81
N LYS A 217 6.90 -21.96 -6.75
CA LYS A 217 7.59 -22.68 -7.83
C LYS A 217 8.37 -21.72 -8.73
N ILE A 218 7.76 -20.59 -9.10
CA ILE A 218 8.42 -19.55 -9.89
C ILE A 218 9.65 -19.01 -9.16
N ALA A 219 9.50 -18.67 -7.88
CA ALA A 219 10.59 -18.19 -7.03
C ALA A 219 11.78 -19.17 -7.02
N THR A 220 11.51 -20.48 -6.89
CA THR A 220 12.56 -21.51 -6.98
C THR A 220 13.21 -21.56 -8.37
N LEU A 221 12.44 -21.45 -9.46
CA LEU A 221 13.00 -21.43 -10.82
C LEU A 221 13.92 -20.21 -11.05
N CYS A 222 13.58 -19.08 -10.42
CA CYS A 222 14.32 -17.84 -10.55
C CYS A 222 15.59 -17.77 -9.71
N GLU A 223 15.92 -18.76 -8.87
CA GLU A 223 17.25 -18.85 -8.24
C GLU A 223 18.40 -18.83 -9.26
N LYS A 224 18.13 -19.22 -10.51
CA LYS A 224 19.09 -19.19 -11.62
C LYS A 224 19.76 -17.83 -11.82
N VAL A 225 19.11 -16.72 -11.46
CA VAL A 225 19.67 -15.36 -11.62
C VAL A 225 20.93 -15.11 -10.78
N ASN A 226 21.16 -15.88 -9.71
CA ASN A 226 22.39 -15.80 -8.92
C ASN A 226 23.62 -16.28 -9.71
N ASN A 227 23.42 -17.13 -10.72
CA ASN A 227 24.49 -17.68 -11.54
C ASN A 227 24.84 -16.82 -12.77
N GLU A 228 24.06 -15.75 -13.03
CA GLU A 228 24.28 -14.87 -14.16
C GLU A 228 25.52 -13.99 -13.95
N ILE A 229 26.33 -13.85 -15.02
CA ILE A 229 27.56 -13.07 -15.00
C ILE A 229 27.19 -11.60 -15.14
N VAL A 230 27.36 -10.85 -14.06
CA VAL A 230 27.10 -9.41 -14.01
C VAL A 230 28.40 -8.63 -13.77
N ASN A 231 28.52 -7.45 -14.38
CA ASN A 231 29.71 -6.60 -14.26
C ASN A 231 29.81 -5.97 -12.86
N LYS A 232 31.04 -5.88 -12.32
CA LYS A 232 31.29 -5.27 -11.00
C LYS A 232 31.00 -3.77 -11.03
N GLY A 233 30.08 -3.33 -10.17
CA GLY A 233 29.64 -1.92 -10.04
C GLY A 233 28.12 -1.81 -9.92
N GLU A 234 27.40 -2.56 -10.76
CA GLU A 234 25.93 -2.55 -10.85
C GLU A 234 25.35 -3.98 -10.80
N ALA A 235 26.16 -4.92 -10.32
CA ALA A 235 25.84 -6.35 -10.27
C ALA A 235 24.47 -6.65 -9.63
N GLU A 236 24.15 -5.95 -8.54
CA GLU A 236 22.88 -6.10 -7.82
C GLU A 236 21.69 -5.48 -8.56
N CYS A 237 21.89 -4.36 -9.27
CA CYS A 237 20.84 -3.72 -10.06
C CYS A 237 20.46 -4.60 -11.25
N VAL A 238 21.47 -5.10 -11.97
CA VAL A 238 21.26 -6.03 -13.09
C VAL A 238 20.61 -7.32 -12.62
N ARG A 239 21.06 -7.89 -11.48
CA ARG A 239 20.44 -9.11 -10.94
C ARG A 239 18.99 -8.89 -10.52
N ALA A 240 18.65 -7.71 -9.99
CA ALA A 240 17.29 -7.39 -9.62
C ALA A 240 16.37 -7.31 -10.85
N ALA A 241 16.79 -6.64 -11.92
CA ALA A 241 16.05 -6.63 -13.19
C ALA A 241 15.87 -8.06 -13.74
N LEU A 242 16.94 -8.87 -13.75
CA LEU A 242 16.88 -10.29 -14.16
C LEU A 242 15.88 -11.11 -13.31
N LEU A 243 15.80 -10.85 -12.01
CA LEU A 243 14.84 -11.51 -11.15
C LEU A 243 13.41 -11.14 -11.54
N VAL A 244 13.12 -9.85 -11.74
CA VAL A 244 11.79 -9.39 -12.19
C VAL A 244 11.43 -10.00 -13.55
N SER A 245 12.35 -9.98 -14.52
CA SER A 245 12.15 -10.63 -15.82
C SER A 245 11.80 -12.11 -15.66
N CYS A 246 12.54 -12.84 -14.81
CA CYS A 246 12.26 -14.24 -14.57
C CYS A 246 10.87 -14.47 -13.98
N PHE A 247 10.43 -13.67 -13.00
CA PHE A 247 9.07 -13.77 -12.46
C PHE A 247 8.00 -13.49 -13.51
N LEU A 248 8.22 -12.52 -14.41
CA LEU A 248 7.30 -12.20 -15.50
C LEU A 248 7.26 -13.29 -16.57
N GLU A 249 8.40 -13.89 -16.91
CA GLU A 249 8.51 -14.99 -17.89
C GLU A 249 7.87 -16.28 -17.37
N GLU A 250 8.18 -16.67 -16.14
CA GLU A 250 7.70 -17.94 -15.56
C GLU A 250 6.26 -17.81 -15.01
N GLY A 251 5.84 -16.60 -14.62
CA GLY A 251 4.46 -16.29 -14.21
C GLY A 251 3.52 -15.99 -15.37
N GLY A 252 4.09 -15.60 -16.53
CA GLY A 252 3.38 -15.37 -17.77
C GLY A 252 3.23 -16.65 -18.57
N ASP A 253 2.27 -17.50 -18.22
CA ASP A 253 1.68 -18.41 -19.22
C ASP A 253 0.96 -17.56 -20.27
N ARG A 254 1.71 -17.09 -21.28
CA ARG A 254 1.20 -16.55 -22.54
C ARG A 254 0.99 -17.68 -23.57
N SER A 255 0.65 -18.89 -23.11
CA SER A 255 0.41 -20.06 -23.97
C SER A 255 -0.76 -20.93 -23.52
N LEU A 256 -1.97 -20.37 -23.56
CA LEU A 256 -3.15 -21.12 -23.97
C LEU A 256 -3.92 -20.33 -25.03
N ASP A 257 -4.03 -20.95 -26.20
CA ASP A 257 -5.10 -20.74 -27.17
C ASP A 257 -6.49 -20.79 -26.52
#